data_AF-A0A382FAR4-F1
#
_entry.id   AF-A0A382FAR4-F1
#
_cell.length_a   1.000
_cell.length_b   1.000
_cell.length_c   1.000
_cell.angle_alpha   90.00
_cell.angle_beta   90.00
_cell.angle_gamma   90.00
#
_symmetry.space_group_name_H-M   'P 1'
#
loop_
_entity.id
_entity.type
_entity.pdbx_description
1 polymer ?
#
loop_
_entity_poly.entity_id
_entity_poly.type
_entity_poly.pdbx_seq_one_letter_code
_entity_poly.pdbx_strand_id
1 'polypeptide(L)'
;MLEYAEKLSIAPSMMTQDDITKLRDVGWTDRDILDIAHVCAYFNFRVRMVDGLGLELGDWQLKRSKAGAERAQALAQQRGEVMPADPWGVRGV
;
A
#
# COMPACT_ATOMS: atom_id res chain seq x y z
N MET A 1 9.59 1.56 -8.07
CA MET A 1 8.11 1.47 -8.12
C MET A 1 7.47 1.80 -6.78
N LEU A 2 7.75 1.07 -5.69
CA LEU A 2 7.11 1.33 -4.39
C LEU A 2 7.49 2.69 -3.79
N GLU A 3 8.74 3.14 -3.92
CA GLU A 3 9.16 4.49 -3.50
C GLU A 3 8.37 5.60 -4.23
N TYR A 4 8.07 5.41 -5.52
CA TYR A 4 7.23 6.32 -6.30
C TYR A 4 5.80 6.36 -5.75
N ALA A 5 5.21 5.19 -5.48
CA ALA A 5 3.87 5.09 -4.93
C ALA A 5 3.78 5.70 -3.51
N GLU A 6 4.79 5.46 -2.68
CA GLU A 6 4.90 6.06 -1.35
C GLU A 6 4.93 7.59 -1.42
N LYS A 7 5.81 8.16 -2.24
CA LYS A 7 5.89 9.61 -2.44
C LYS A 7 4.58 10.18 -2.97
N LEU A 8 3.95 9.51 -3.95
CA LEU A 8 2.67 9.93 -4.50
C LEU A 8 1.53 9.87 -3.48
N SER A 9 1.58 8.96 -2.51
CA SER A 9 0.60 8.87 -1.42
C SER A 9 0.79 9.90 -0.31
N ILE A 10 2.03 10.21 0.06
CA ILE A 10 2.36 11.07 1.21
C ILE A 10 2.54 12.54 0.80
N ALA A 11 3.20 12.81 -0.32
CA ALA A 11 3.58 14.14 -0.77
C ALA A 11 3.36 14.35 -2.28
N PRO A 12 2.13 14.19 -2.80
CA PRO A 12 1.85 14.30 -4.24
C PRO A 12 2.22 15.67 -4.84
N SER A 13 2.21 16.73 -4.03
CA SER A 13 2.63 18.08 -4.47
C SER A 13 4.12 18.21 -4.75
N MET A 14 4.94 17.26 -4.29
CA MET A 14 6.40 17.25 -4.47
C MET A 14 6.84 16.37 -5.65
N MET A 15 5.90 15.83 -6.43
CA MET A 15 6.20 14.99 -7.59
C MET A 15 6.85 15.82 -8.71
N THR A 16 7.87 15.26 -9.35
CA THR A 16 8.59 15.89 -10.47
C THR A 16 8.81 14.90 -11.61
N GLN A 17 9.32 15.38 -12.75
CA GLN A 17 9.69 14.52 -13.87
C GLN A 17 10.81 13.53 -13.52
N ASP A 18 11.66 13.84 -12.54
CA ASP A 18 12.74 12.95 -12.10
C ASP A 18 12.19 11.63 -11.52
N ASP A 19 11.04 11.68 -10.84
CA ASP A 19 10.37 10.49 -10.31
C ASP A 19 9.90 9.54 -11.44
N ILE A 20 9.54 10.12 -12.60
CA ILE A 20 9.12 9.37 -13.80
C ILE A 20 10.36 8.80 -14.50
N THR A 21 11.42 9.59 -14.64
CA THR A 21 12.69 9.16 -15.25
C THR A 21 13.27 7.96 -14.51
N LYS A 22 13.30 7.97 -13.17
CA LYS A 22 13.76 6.83 -12.36
C LYS A 22 13.01 5.53 -12.64
N LEU A 23 11.72 5.61 -12.94
CA LEU A 23 10.94 4.42 -13.32
C LEU A 23 11.31 3.94 -14.73
N ARG A 24 11.51 4.85 -15.68
CA ARG A 24 11.95 4.51 -17.04
C ARG A 24 13.35 3.88 -17.03
N ASP A 25 14.26 4.40 -16.20
CA ASP A 25 15.65 3.92 -16.10
C ASP A 25 15.74 2.46 -15.65
N VAL A 26 14.75 1.97 -14.89
CA VAL A 26 14.66 0.56 -14.46
C VAL A 26 13.78 -0.29 -15.38
N GLY A 27 13.39 0.24 -16.55
CA GLY A 27 12.73 -0.49 -17.63
C GLY A 27 11.20 -0.41 -17.66
N TRP A 28 10.56 0.41 -16.83
CA TRP A 28 9.10 0.60 -16.93
C TRP A 28 8.74 1.42 -18.16
N THR A 29 7.70 0.99 -18.88
CA THR A 29 7.15 1.77 -19.99
C THR A 29 6.26 2.89 -19.48
N ASP A 30 5.99 3.90 -20.30
CA ASP A 30 5.04 4.97 -19.95
C ASP A 30 3.64 4.43 -19.63
N ARG A 31 3.26 3.31 -20.26
CA ARG A 31 2.00 2.63 -19.96
C ARG A 31 2.01 2.05 -18.56
N ASP A 32 3.10 1.39 -18.17
CA ASP A 32 3.22 0.84 -16.82
C ASP A 32 3.23 1.94 -15.75
N ILE A 33 3.92 3.05 -16.01
CA ILE A 33 3.97 4.21 -15.11
C ILE A 33 2.58 4.82 -14.93
N LEU A 34 1.81 4.94 -16.02
CA LEU A 34 0.41 5.36 -15.95
C LEU A 34 -0.41 4.40 -15.09
N ASP A 35 -0.26 3.10 -15.28
CA ASP A 35 -0.99 2.09 -14.50
C ASP A 35 -0.60 2.13 -13.00
N ILE A 36 0.68 2.30 -12.69
CA ILE A 36 1.17 2.51 -11.31
C ILE A 36 0.53 3.75 -10.67
N ALA A 37 0.59 4.90 -11.36
CA ALA A 37 0.04 6.15 -10.86
C ALA A 37 -1.48 6.07 -10.67
N HIS A 38 -2.18 5.43 -11.61
CA HIS A 38 -3.64 5.28 -11.55
C HIS A 38 -4.06 4.39 -10.37
N VAL A 39 -3.44 3.22 -10.20
CA VAL A 39 -3.75 2.34 -9.05
C VAL A 39 -3.48 3.06 -7.74
N CYS A 40 -2.33 3.73 -7.63
CA CYS A 40 -1.98 4.50 -6.44
C CYS A 40 -3.03 5.59 -6.13
N ALA A 41 -3.42 6.39 -7.13
CA ALA A 41 -4.41 7.44 -6.98
C ALA A 41 -5.79 6.89 -6.59
N TYR A 42 -6.22 5.79 -7.20
CA TYR A 42 -7.49 5.14 -6.88
C TYR A 42 -7.56 4.69 -5.41
N PHE A 43 -6.51 4.06 -4.90
CA PHE A 43 -6.46 3.67 -3.48
C PHE A 43 -6.37 4.89 -2.55
N ASN A 44 -5.60 5.92 -2.92
CA ASN A 44 -5.54 7.16 -2.16
C ASN A 44 -6.91 7.83 -2.01
N PHE A 45 -7.71 7.85 -3.09
CA PHE A 45 -9.09 8.33 -3.05
C PHE A 45 -9.96 7.43 -2.17
N ARG A 46 -9.93 6.11 -2.39
CA ARG A 46 -10.79 5.17 -1.66
C ARG A 46 -10.57 5.19 -0.15
N VAL A 47 -9.32 5.19 0.29
CA VAL A 47 -8.99 5.23 1.73
C VAL A 47 -9.55 6.51 2.36
N ARG A 48 -9.44 7.65 1.68
CA ARG A 48 -10.04 8.92 2.16
C ARG A 48 -11.56 8.88 2.21
N MET A 49 -12.21 8.22 1.26
CA MET A 49 -13.67 8.08 1.27
C MET A 49 -14.16 7.12 2.35
N VAL A 50 -13.48 6.00 2.56
CA VAL A 50 -13.85 5.00 3.56
C VAL A 50 -13.54 5.52 4.96
N ASP A 51 -12.29 5.88 5.22
CA ASP A 51 -11.85 6.28 6.56
C ASP A 51 -12.35 7.68 6.91
N GLY A 52 -12.35 8.61 5.94
CA GLY A 52 -12.78 9.99 6.17
C GLY A 52 -14.29 10.13 6.40
N LEU A 53 -15.09 9.16 5.99
CA LEU A 53 -16.53 9.11 6.28
C LEU A 53 -16.88 8.09 7.37
N GLY A 54 -15.91 7.35 7.91
CA GLY A 54 -16.14 6.32 8.93
C GLY A 54 -16.97 5.14 8.43
N LEU A 55 -16.81 4.73 7.17
CA LEU A 55 -17.53 3.58 6.61
C LEU A 55 -17.01 2.27 7.21
N GLU A 56 -17.91 1.41 7.67
CA GLU A 56 -17.57 0.09 8.20
C GLU A 56 -17.44 -0.95 7.06
N LEU A 57 -16.50 -1.87 7.23
CA LEU A 57 -16.33 -3.02 6.32
C LEU A 57 -17.26 -4.16 6.74
N GLY A 58 -17.81 -4.89 5.76
CA GLY A 58 -18.55 -6.11 6.06
C GLY A 58 -17.64 -7.23 6.58
N ASP A 59 -18.24 -8.19 7.29
CA ASP A 59 -17.53 -9.28 7.97
C ASP A 59 -16.54 -10.05 7.06
N TRP A 60 -16.92 -10.27 5.80
CA TRP A 60 -16.08 -10.99 4.85
C TRP A 60 -14.83 -10.20 4.45
N GLN A 61 -14.95 -8.86 4.31
CA GLN A 61 -13.82 -7.98 4.02
C GLN A 61 -12.86 -7.94 5.21
N LEU A 62 -13.41 -7.86 6.41
CA LEU A 62 -12.64 -7.87 7.66
C LEU A 62 -11.88 -9.20 7.82
N LYS A 63 -12.53 -10.34 7.55
CA LYS A 63 -11.86 -11.64 7.57
C LYS A 63 -10.73 -11.72 6.54
N ARG A 64 -10.95 -11.20 5.33
CA ARG A 64 -9.93 -11.19 4.26
C ARG A 64 -8.74 -10.30 4.61
N SER A 65 -8.96 -9.12 5.20
CA SER A 65 -7.86 -8.21 5.57
C SER A 65 -6.97 -8.81 6.66
N LYS A 66 -7.55 -9.52 7.64
CA LYS A 66 -6.81 -10.18 8.73
C LYS A 66 -6.04 -11.43 8.31
N ALA A 67 -6.57 -12.22 7.38
CA ALA A 67 -6.00 -13.51 7.00
C ALA A 67 -4.52 -13.45 6.56
N GLY A 68 -4.10 -12.35 5.90
CA GLY A 68 -2.70 -12.15 5.50
C GLY A 68 -1.78 -11.93 6.70
N ALA A 69 -2.20 -11.08 7.63
CA ALA A 69 -1.45 -10.78 8.86
C ALA A 69 -1.30 -12.00 9.76
N GLU A 70 -2.40 -12.74 9.97
CA GLU A 70 -2.42 -13.98 10.75
C GLU A 70 -1.49 -15.04 10.15
N ARG A 71 -1.52 -15.21 8.82
CA ARG A 71 -0.61 -16.14 8.12
C ARG A 71 0.85 -15.73 8.27
N ALA A 72 1.15 -14.44 8.19
CA ALA A 72 2.51 -13.93 8.38
C ALA A 72 3.02 -14.21 9.81
N GLN A 73 2.19 -13.98 10.83
CA GLN A 73 2.51 -14.31 12.23
C GLN A 73 2.77 -15.81 12.43
N ALA A 74 1.91 -16.68 11.88
CA ALA A 74 2.08 -18.12 11.98
C ALA A 74 3.41 -18.58 11.33
N LEU A 75 3.76 -18.01 10.18
CA LEU A 75 5.04 -18.31 9.49
C LEU A 75 6.24 -17.82 10.30
N ALA A 76 6.19 -16.62 10.87
CA ALA A 76 7.27 -16.08 11.69
C ALA A 76 7.50 -16.96 12.94
N GLN A 77 6.43 -17.40 13.61
CA GLN A 77 6.51 -18.31 14.74
C GLN A 77 7.12 -19.67 14.34
N GLN A 78 6.73 -20.22 13.20
CA GLN A 78 7.29 -21.48 12.69
C GLN A 78 8.78 -21.36 12.35
N ARG A 79 9.21 -20.20 11.85
CA ARG A 79 10.60 -19.93 11.44
C ARG A 79 11.48 -19.43 12.59
N GLY A 80 10.90 -19.11 13.75
CA GLY A 80 11.62 -18.47 14.85
C GLY A 80 12.06 -17.04 14.52
N GLU A 81 11.38 -16.38 13.58
CA GLU A 81 11.68 -15.02 13.12
C GLU A 81 10.85 -14.01 13.92
N VAL A 82 11.43 -12.85 14.21
CA VAL A 82 10.71 -11.75 14.85
C VAL A 82 9.88 -11.03 13.80
N MET A 83 8.59 -10.84 14.09
CA MET A 83 7.72 -10.05 13.22
C MET A 83 8.24 -8.61 13.10
N PRO A 84 8.22 -8.00 11.90
CA PRO A 84 8.53 -6.57 11.73
C PRO A 84 7.65 -5.69 12.61
N ALA A 85 8.13 -4.48 12.93
CA ALA A 85 7.37 -3.50 13.72
C ALA A 85 6.01 -3.15 13.06
N ASP A 86 4.98 -2.87 13.88
CA ASP A 86 3.68 -2.38 13.41
C ASP A 86 3.49 -0.91 13.77
N PRO A 87 4.14 0.03 13.08
CA PRO A 87 4.00 1.44 13.43
C PRO A 87 2.56 1.95 13.29
N TRP A 88 1.72 1.25 12.53
CA TRP A 88 0.35 1.68 12.21
C TRP A 88 -0.73 0.83 12.91
N GLY A 89 -0.35 -0.17 13.71
CA GLY A 89 -1.29 -1.02 14.45
C GLY A 89 -2.26 -1.85 13.58
N VAL A 90 -1.96 -2.01 12.30
CA VAL A 90 -2.89 -2.59 11.31
C VAL A 90 -3.15 -4.08 11.52
N ARG A 91 -2.34 -4.78 12.33
CA ARG A 91 -2.56 -6.20 12.65
C ARG A 91 -3.55 -6.47 13.77
N GLY A 92 -3.87 -5.47 14.61
CA GLY A 92 -4.62 -5.65 15.85
C GLY A 92 -6.10 -5.27 15.82
N VAL A 93 -6.58 -4.73 14.69
CA VAL A 93 -7.98 -4.30 14.49
C VAL A 93 -8.82 -5.44 13.96
#